data_AF-A0A9W6NNJ4-F1
#
_entry.id   AF-A0A9W6NNJ4-F1
#
_cell.length_a   1.000
_cell.length_b   1.000
_cell.length_c   1.000
_cell.angle_alpha   90.00
_cell.angle_beta   90.00
_cell.angle_gamma   90.00
#
_symmetry.space_group_name_H-M   'P 1'
#
loop_
_entity.id
_entity.type
_entity.pdbx_description
1 polymer ?
#
loop_
_entity_poly.entity_id
_entity_poly.type
_entity_poly.pdbx_seq_one_letter_code
_entity_poly.pdbx_strand_id
1 'polypeptide(L)'
;MLLAERRATFALLYGHADEPEDWLRTGEALSAGWLTATAAGVSVLPLSAVVEVVATRQAAQIMIGCVGCPCPLLHLGRAAAAQLDPRRLPTAQTIDRS
;
A
#
# COMPACT_ATOMS: atom_id res chain seq x y z
N MET A 1 18.11 -0.13 29.69
CA MET A 1 16.93 0.26 28.87
C MET A 1 17.45 0.66 27.51
N LEU A 2 17.69 -0.32 26.64
CA LEU A 2 18.18 -0.08 25.28
C LEU A 2 17.04 0.52 24.46
N LEU A 3 17.27 1.68 23.87
CA LEU A 3 16.39 2.28 22.88
C LEU A 3 16.29 1.25 21.74
N ALA A 4 15.14 0.60 21.58
CA ALA A 4 14.96 -0.34 20.49
C ALA A 4 15.12 0.43 19.17
N GLU A 5 16.21 0.18 18.44
CA GLU A 5 16.44 0.64 17.08
C GLU A 5 15.22 0.23 16.23
N ARG A 6 14.29 1.16 16.00
CA ARG A 6 13.07 0.87 15.25
C ARG A 6 13.38 1.01 13.77
N ARG A 7 13.85 -0.06 13.14
CA ARG A 7 13.97 -0.14 11.68
C ARG A 7 12.59 0.00 11.05
N ALA A 8 12.39 1.06 10.27
CA ALA A 8 11.26 1.18 9.38
C ALA A 8 11.47 0.23 8.19
N THR A 9 10.48 -0.60 7.88
CA THR A 9 10.50 -1.47 6.71
C THR A 9 9.60 -0.85 5.65
N PHE A 10 10.12 -0.68 4.44
CA PHE A 10 9.36 -0.16 3.31
C PHE A 10 9.30 -1.19 2.19
N ALA A 11 8.14 -1.32 1.56
CA ALA A 11 7.96 -2.11 0.35
C ALA A 11 7.34 -1.24 -0.73
N LEU A 12 7.88 -1.29 -1.94
CA LEU A 12 7.30 -0.59 -3.08
C LEU A 12 6.57 -1.61 -3.95
N LEU A 13 5.25 -1.45 -4.07
CA LEU A 13 4.44 -2.24 -4.99
C LEU A 13 4.61 -1.67 -6.40
N TYR A 14 4.58 -2.52 -7.43
CA TYR A 14 4.67 -2.08 -8.82
C TYR A 14 3.83 -2.99 -9.74
N GLY A 15 3.26 -2.39 -10.78
CA GLY A 15 2.57 -3.08 -11.88
C GLY A 15 3.47 -3.22 -13.11
N HIS A 16 3.01 -3.97 -14.12
CA HIS A 16 3.77 -4.16 -15.34
C HIS A 16 3.71 -2.91 -16.24
N ALA A 17 2.52 -2.30 -16.33
CA ALA A 17 2.28 -1.03 -17.00
C ALA A 17 1.49 -0.06 -16.11
N ASP A 18 1.20 1.14 -16.62
CA ASP A 18 0.37 2.17 -15.97
C ASP A 18 -1.05 2.19 -16.56
N GLU A 19 -1.59 1.00 -16.83
CA GLU A 19 -2.89 0.81 -17.46
C GLU A 19 -3.96 0.42 -16.42
N PRO A 20 -5.25 0.65 -16.70
CA PRO A 20 -6.33 0.35 -15.76
C PRO A 20 -6.36 -1.10 -15.24
N GLU A 21 -5.98 -2.09 -16.07
CA GLU A 21 -5.92 -3.49 -15.66
C GLU A 21 -4.79 -3.73 -14.63
N ASP A 22 -3.61 -3.15 -14.85
CA ASP A 22 -2.49 -3.22 -13.91
C ASP A 22 -2.85 -2.59 -12.56
N TRP A 23 -3.63 -1.51 -12.58
CA TRP A 23 -4.12 -0.88 -11.34
C TRP A 23 -5.04 -1.80 -10.55
N LEU A 24 -5.95 -2.52 -11.23
CA LEU A 24 -6.83 -3.49 -10.57
C LEU A 24 -6.03 -4.64 -9.95
N ARG A 25 -5.12 -5.25 -10.73
CA ARG A 25 -4.26 -6.34 -10.25
C ARG A 25 -3.38 -5.90 -9.07
N THR A 26 -2.84 -4.69 -9.15
CA THR A 26 -2.10 -4.06 -8.05
C THR A 26 -2.97 -3.89 -6.81
N GLY A 27 -4.22 -3.43 -6.97
CA GLY A 27 -5.18 -3.30 -5.87
C GLY A 27 -5.51 -4.64 -5.21
N GLU A 28 -5.69 -5.70 -5.99
CA GLU A 28 -5.89 -7.07 -5.50
C GLU A 28 -4.66 -7.57 -4.71
N ALA A 29 -3.45 -7.37 -5.26
CA ALA A 29 -2.20 -7.72 -4.60
C ALA A 29 -2.01 -6.95 -3.29
N LEU A 30 -2.33 -5.65 -3.28
CA LEU A 30 -2.31 -4.83 -2.08
C LEU A 30 -3.28 -5.37 -1.03
N SER A 31 -4.52 -5.70 -1.42
CA SER A 31 -5.54 -6.25 -0.52
C SER A 31 -5.08 -7.57 0.11
N ALA A 32 -4.59 -8.51 -0.71
CA ALA A 32 -4.08 -9.79 -0.24
C ALA A 32 -2.87 -9.63 0.70
N GLY A 33 -1.93 -8.74 0.33
CA GLY A 33 -0.77 -8.41 1.15
C GLY A 33 -1.17 -7.80 2.50
N TRP A 34 -2.18 -6.94 2.52
CA TRP A 34 -2.66 -6.30 3.75
C TRP A 34 -3.33 -7.29 4.70
N LEU A 35 -4.16 -8.19 4.19
CA LEU A 35 -4.76 -9.27 4.97
C LEU A 35 -3.69 -10.20 5.55
N THR A 36 -2.68 -10.53 4.75
CA THR A 36 -1.53 -11.34 5.18
C THR A 36 -0.73 -10.65 6.29
N ALA A 37 -0.40 -9.38 6.11
CA ALA A 37 0.30 -8.58 7.11
C ALA A 37 -0.50 -8.49 8.42
N THR A 38 -1.80 -8.27 8.32
CA THR A 38 -2.71 -8.18 9.47
C THR A 38 -2.75 -9.49 10.26
N ALA A 39 -2.84 -10.63 9.56
CA ALA A 39 -2.76 -11.96 10.17
C ALA A 39 -1.41 -12.20 10.89
N ALA A 40 -0.33 -11.59 10.40
CA ALA A 40 1.00 -11.64 10.99
C ALA A 40 1.25 -10.57 12.09
N GLY A 41 0.26 -9.75 12.46
CA GLY A 41 0.43 -8.66 13.43
C GLY A 41 1.27 -7.48 12.93
N VAL A 42 1.39 -7.34 11.60
CA VAL A 42 2.11 -6.26 10.92
C VAL A 42 1.10 -5.21 10.45
N SER A 43 1.32 -3.96 10.85
CA SER A 43 0.59 -2.81 10.31
C SER A 43 1.12 -2.44 8.93
N VAL A 44 0.21 -2.09 8.02
CA VAL A 44 0.52 -1.53 6.71
C VAL A 44 0.00 -0.08 6.65
N LEU A 45 0.85 0.84 6.23
CA LEU A 45 0.48 2.23 5.94
C LEU A 45 0.89 2.57 4.50
N PRO A 46 -0.07 2.71 3.57
CA PRO A 46 0.21 3.18 2.23
C PRO A 46 0.58 4.67 2.23
N LEU A 47 1.57 5.01 1.41
CA LEU A 47 2.10 6.35 1.19
C LEU A 47 2.04 6.62 -0.33
N SER A 48 0.97 7.27 -0.78
CA SER A 48 0.72 7.54 -2.19
C SER A 48 1.55 8.70 -2.76
N ALA A 49 2.03 9.62 -1.91
CA ALA A 49 2.77 10.81 -2.34
C ALA A 49 3.96 10.51 -3.28
N VAL A 50 4.61 9.36 -3.11
CA VAL A 50 5.73 8.91 -3.97
C VAL A 50 5.33 8.83 -5.45
N VAL A 51 4.07 8.46 -5.72
CA VAL A 51 3.57 8.23 -7.08
C VAL A 51 2.65 9.33 -7.60
N GLU A 52 2.34 10.35 -6.81
CA GLU A 52 1.44 11.45 -7.22
C GLU A 52 2.16 12.54 -8.02
N VAL A 53 3.48 12.67 -7.86
CA VAL A 53 4.29 13.67 -8.58
C VAL A 53 5.18 12.96 -9.60
N VAL A 54 5.22 13.46 -10.84
CA VAL A 54 5.98 12.86 -11.95
C VAL A 54 7.45 12.63 -11.58
N ALA A 55 8.12 13.64 -11.00
CA ALA A 55 9.53 13.54 -10.65
C ALA A 55 9.82 12.46 -9.59
N THR A 56 8.98 12.35 -8.55
CA THR A 56 9.15 11.33 -7.51
C THR A 56 8.78 9.94 -8.02
N ARG A 57 7.79 9.85 -8.91
CA ARG A 57 7.41 8.60 -9.58
C ARG A 57 8.55 8.08 -10.46
N GLN A 58 9.19 8.95 -11.23
CA GLN A 58 10.36 8.58 -12.04
C GLN A 58 11.55 8.15 -11.17
N ALA A 59 11.80 8.84 -10.06
CA ALA A 59 12.82 8.42 -9.10
C ALA A 59 12.52 7.02 -8.54
N ALA A 60 11.26 6.72 -8.23
CA ALA A 60 10.83 5.39 -7.78
C ALA A 60 11.01 4.31 -8.86
N GLN A 61 10.70 4.60 -10.12
CA GLN A 61 10.98 3.68 -11.24
C GLN A 61 12.47 3.34 -11.34
N ILE A 62 13.35 4.33 -11.21
CA ILE A 62 14.80 4.11 -11.24
C ILE A 62 15.25 3.25 -10.05
N MET A 63 14.72 3.48 -8.85
CA MET A 63 15.06 2.68 -7.65
C MET A 63 14.73 1.20 -7.80
N ILE A 64 13.69 0.85 -8.57
CA ILE A 64 13.33 -0.54 -8.88
C ILE A 64 13.98 -1.06 -10.16
N GLY A 65 14.94 -0.34 -10.76
CA GLY A 65 15.62 -0.76 -11.99
C GLY A 65 14.75 -0.68 -13.23
N CYS A 66 13.75 0.20 -13.25
CA CYS A 66 12.81 0.40 -14.36
C CYS A 66 12.05 -0.87 -14.79
N VAL A 67 11.85 -1.81 -13.87
CA VAL A 67 11.17 -3.11 -14.15
C VAL A 67 9.65 -3.01 -14.21
N GLY A 68 9.06 -1.85 -13.93
CA GLY A 68 7.62 -1.64 -13.96
C GLY A 68 7.19 -0.26 -13.50
N CYS A 69 5.88 -0.09 -13.34
CA CYS A 69 5.25 1.16 -12.92
C CYS A 69 4.99 1.15 -11.42
N PRO A 70 5.59 2.06 -10.62
CA PRO A 70 5.45 2.06 -9.18
C PRO A 70 4.03 2.44 -8.77
N CYS A 71 3.55 1.75 -7.75
CA CYS A 71 2.30 1.99 -7.04
C CYS A 71 2.64 2.52 -5.63
N PRO A 72 1.65 2.82 -4.76
CA PRO A 72 1.94 3.41 -3.45
C PRO A 72 3.00 2.66 -2.65
N LEU A 73 3.89 3.41 -2.00
CA LEU A 73 4.90 2.86 -1.09
C LEU A 73 4.20 2.37 0.19
N LEU A 74 4.61 1.23 0.72
CA LEU A 74 4.04 0.65 1.93
C LEU A 74 5.04 0.76 3.07
N HIS A 75 4.67 1.46 4.14
CA HIS A 75 5.39 1.37 5.41
C HIS A 75 4.85 0.20 6.23
N LEU A 76 5.75 -0.71 6.59
CA LEU A 76 5.47 -1.92 7.36
C LEU A 76 6.06 -1.78 8.76
N GLY A 77 5.25 -2.09 9.77
CA GLY A 77 5.64 -1.96 11.15
C GLY A 77 4.88 -2.91 12.06
N ARG A 78 5.25 -2.92 13.34
CA ARG A 78 4.48 -3.67 14.34
C ARG A 78 3.17 -2.94 14.62
N ALA A 79 2.05 -3.67 14.55
CA ALA A 79 0.75 -3.11 14.88
C ALA A 79 0.74 -2.55 16.32
N ALA A 80 0.25 -1.32 16.47
CA ALA A 80 -0.08 -0.76 17.77
C ALA A 80 -1.41 -1.34 18.26
N ALA A 81 -1.65 -1.32 19.57
CA ALA A 81 -2.94 -1.75 20.12
C ALA A 81 -4.07 -0.83 19.62
N ALA A 82 -5.15 -1.45 19.14
CA ALA A 82 -6.43 -0.85 18.75
C ALA A 82 -6.35 0.47 17.97
N GLN A 83 -6.06 0.38 16.67
CA GLN A 83 -6.45 1.45 15.74
C GLN A 83 -7.97 1.38 15.55
N LEU A 84 -8.67 2.51 15.75
CA LEU A 84 -10.08 2.59 15.39
C LEU A 84 -10.23 2.45 13.88
N ASP A 85 -11.12 1.57 13.45
CA ASP A 85 -11.42 1.43 12.02
C ASP A 85 -12.11 2.72 11.51
N PRO A 86 -11.66 3.26 10.37
CA PRO A 86 -12.35 4.37 9.73
C PRO A 86 -13.77 3.96 9.36
N ARG A 87 -14.72 4.90 9.50
CA ARG A 87 -16.13 4.63 9.16
C ARG A 87 -16.25 4.29 7.67
N ARG A 88 -16.86 3.15 7.36
CA ARG A 88 -17.24 2.78 6.01
C ARG A 88 -18.65 3.28 5.69
N LEU A 89 -18.89 3.62 4.43
CA LEU A 89 -20.24 3.94 3.96
C LEU A 89 -21.15 2.70 4.08
N PRO A 90 -22.44 2.89 4.42
CA PRO A 90 -23.40 1.79 4.47
C PRO A 90 -23.56 1.12 3.10
N THR A 91 -23.70 -0.21 3.08
CA THR A 91 -23.84 -1.01 1.85
C THR A 91 -24.98 -0.54 0.95
N ALA A 92 -26.08 -0.06 1.53
CA ALA A 92 -27.23 0.46 0.81
C ALA A 92 -26.91 1.71 -0.05
N GLN A 93 -25.78 2.38 0.21
CA GLN A 93 -25.31 3.53 -0.57
C GLN A 93 -24.24 3.16 -1.61
N THR A 94 -23.76 1.92 -1.61
CA THR A 94 -22.61 1.49 -2.44
C THR A 94 -22.96 0.39 -3.43
N ILE A 95 -23.96 -0.45 -3.13
CA ILE A 95 -24.39 -1.54 -4.00
C ILE A 95 -25.70 -1.14 -4.66
N ASP A 96 -25.67 -0.97 -5.98
CA ASP A 96 -26.90 -0.92 -6.77
C ASP A 96 -27.60 -2.27 -6.72
N ARG A 97 -28.91 -2.25 -6.47
CA ARG A 97 -29.75 -3.46 -6.33
C ARG A 97 -30.85 -3.51 -7.39
N SER A 98 -30.73 -2.70 -8.44
CA SER A 98 -31.69 -2.64 -9.55
C SER A 98 -31.67 -3.89 -10.45
#